data_AF-A0A352L271-F1
#
_entry.id   AF-A0A352L271-F1
#
_cell.length_a   1.000
_cell.length_b   1.000
_cell.length_c   1.000
_cell.angle_alpha   90.00
_cell.angle_beta   90.00
_cell.angle_gamma   90.00
#
_symmetry.space_group_name_H-M   'P 1'
#
loop_
_entity.id
_entity.type
_entity.pdbx_description
1 polymer ?
#
loop_
_entity_poly.entity_id
_entity_poly.type
_entity_poly.pdbx_seq_one_letter_code
_entity_poly.pdbx_strand_id
1 'polypeptide(L)'
;GTADLREALEDRTVDALSVAAPNHWHSLMTIWGAQAGKHVYVEKPMSHDVAEGRICVEAQKKYGVVIQHGTQSRSSAEIAGLHEAIQAGKFGRLKISYGYCCKARGSIGRKPVTPPPENLDWNLWRGPASIDEFHGNYVHYNWHWFWKTGNGDLNNQGTHQLDIARWALDREATHPVRVMALGGRFQWDDQGETPNTMMGIAEYANGQQVFFNVRNVPYKGYQTQVMNEYYFEDGGRISGGLYYPAGSQQGEKLDLPPGKVTPGGNWGAFVTACRERRPELANGNVTDAHYGCVLGHLMNNSWRLGTKVPFNEKAGSFGDNKDAAEHFLKLHSIMRDGVGIPENGAEYVVGPWLRFDAETERHVGDHAEAANVLLKDTNREGFRIPEPGQV
;
A
#
# COMPACT_ATOMS: atom_id res chain seq x y z
N GLY A 1 -19.89 -20.05 -15.85
CA GLY A 1 -19.17 -19.55 -14.67
C GLY A 1 -20.08 -19.66 -13.48
N THR A 2 -19.52 -19.91 -12.30
CA THR A 2 -20.24 -19.87 -11.02
C THR A 2 -20.12 -18.48 -10.39
N ALA A 3 -21.06 -18.12 -9.52
CA ALA A 3 -21.00 -16.89 -8.72
C ALA A 3 -20.08 -17.03 -7.50
N ASP A 4 -19.89 -18.25 -6.99
CA ASP A 4 -19.10 -18.54 -5.79
C ASP A 4 -17.76 -19.18 -6.16
N LEU A 5 -16.66 -18.55 -5.74
CA LEU A 5 -15.31 -19.06 -5.99
C LEU A 5 -15.12 -20.49 -5.47
N ARG A 6 -15.78 -20.86 -4.36
CA ARG A 6 -15.62 -22.16 -3.72
C ARG A 6 -15.97 -23.31 -4.66
N GLU A 7 -17.04 -23.16 -5.44
CA GLU A 7 -17.45 -24.14 -6.45
C GLU A 7 -16.43 -24.23 -7.60
N ALA A 8 -15.86 -23.09 -8.03
CA ALA A 8 -14.85 -23.09 -9.09
C ALA A 8 -13.54 -23.78 -8.67
N LEU A 9 -13.19 -23.71 -7.39
CA LEU A 9 -11.98 -24.33 -6.85
C LEU A 9 -12.06 -25.87 -6.80
N GLU A 10 -13.25 -26.45 -6.82
CA GLU A 10 -13.47 -27.90 -6.91
C GLU A 10 -13.08 -28.48 -8.28
N ASP A 11 -13.06 -27.65 -9.32
CA ASP A 11 -12.69 -28.07 -10.67
C ASP A 11 -11.19 -28.38 -10.75
N ARG A 12 -10.86 -29.66 -10.92
CA ARG A 12 -9.48 -30.15 -11.05
C ARG A 12 -8.81 -29.75 -12.36
N THR A 13 -9.56 -29.28 -13.35
CA THR A 13 -9.03 -28.82 -14.64
C THR A 13 -8.54 -27.38 -14.61
N VAL A 14 -8.86 -26.63 -13.56
CA VAL A 14 -8.35 -25.27 -13.34
C VAL A 14 -6.97 -25.32 -12.67
N ASP A 15 -5.97 -24.70 -13.30
CA ASP A 15 -4.59 -24.63 -12.77
C ASP A 15 -4.33 -23.36 -11.92
N ALA A 16 -4.98 -22.25 -12.27
CA ALA A 16 -4.69 -20.95 -11.68
C ALA A 16 -5.93 -20.06 -11.55
N LEU A 17 -5.90 -19.16 -10.56
CA LEU A 17 -6.89 -18.13 -10.27
C LEU A 17 -6.28 -16.74 -10.54
N SER A 18 -7.10 -15.83 -11.08
CA SER A 18 -6.82 -14.38 -11.08
C SER A 18 -7.86 -13.68 -10.21
N VAL A 19 -7.42 -13.04 -9.13
CA VAL A 19 -8.28 -12.34 -8.17
C VAL A 19 -8.26 -10.84 -8.48
N ALA A 20 -9.40 -10.32 -8.90
CA ALA A 20 -9.64 -8.89 -9.13
C ALA A 20 -10.91 -8.39 -8.40
N ALA A 21 -11.18 -8.99 -7.24
CA ALA A 21 -12.26 -8.61 -6.33
C ALA A 21 -11.93 -7.28 -5.61
N PRO A 22 -12.78 -6.75 -4.73
CA PRO A 22 -12.39 -5.67 -3.82
C PRO A 22 -11.31 -6.11 -2.81
N ASN A 23 -10.55 -5.17 -2.23
CA ASN A 23 -9.40 -5.46 -1.37
C ASN A 23 -9.68 -6.49 -0.26
N HIS A 24 -10.80 -6.35 0.46
CA HIS A 24 -11.14 -7.24 1.58
C HIS A 24 -11.26 -8.73 1.17
N TRP A 25 -11.44 -9.04 -0.12
CA TRP A 25 -11.49 -10.41 -0.61
C TRP A 25 -10.13 -11.01 -0.98
N HIS A 26 -9.12 -10.17 -1.22
CA HIS A 26 -7.89 -10.58 -1.90
C HIS A 26 -7.17 -11.71 -1.18
N SER A 27 -6.94 -11.57 0.13
CA SER A 27 -6.23 -12.59 0.90
C SER A 27 -7.03 -13.87 1.07
N LEU A 28 -8.33 -13.80 1.38
CA LEU A 28 -9.15 -15.00 1.54
C LEU A 28 -9.23 -15.82 0.24
N MET A 29 -9.47 -15.17 -0.90
CA MET A 29 -9.49 -15.87 -2.20
C MET A 29 -8.12 -16.46 -2.55
N THR A 30 -7.04 -15.75 -2.20
CA THR A 30 -5.67 -16.24 -2.40
C THR A 30 -5.39 -17.49 -1.56
N ILE A 31 -5.79 -17.47 -0.28
CA ILE A 31 -5.61 -18.59 0.64
C ILE A 31 -6.43 -19.80 0.18
N TRP A 32 -7.70 -19.61 -0.19
CA TRP A 32 -8.53 -20.69 -0.73
C TRP A 32 -7.95 -21.27 -2.02
N GLY A 33 -7.45 -20.42 -2.93
CA GLY A 33 -6.75 -20.86 -4.14
C GLY A 33 -5.55 -21.75 -3.80
N ALA A 34 -4.70 -21.31 -2.86
CA ALA A 34 -3.53 -22.08 -2.44
C ALA A 34 -3.91 -23.41 -1.77
N GLN A 35 -4.93 -23.42 -0.89
CA GLN A 35 -5.46 -24.62 -0.23
C GLN A 35 -6.00 -25.64 -1.24
N ALA A 36 -6.61 -25.17 -2.34
CA ALA A 36 -7.08 -26.01 -3.44
C ALA A 36 -5.97 -26.41 -4.42
N GLY A 37 -4.70 -26.08 -4.13
CA GLY A 37 -3.55 -26.40 -4.98
C GLY A 37 -3.47 -25.58 -6.27
N LYS A 38 -4.13 -24.43 -6.33
CA LYS A 38 -4.17 -23.54 -7.50
C LYS A 38 -3.09 -22.47 -7.38
N HIS A 39 -2.47 -22.12 -8.49
CA HIS A 39 -1.64 -20.92 -8.54
C HIS A 39 -2.52 -19.67 -8.49
N VAL A 40 -2.04 -18.58 -7.89
CA VAL A 40 -2.85 -17.38 -7.68
C VAL A 40 -2.11 -16.15 -8.20
N TYR A 41 -2.74 -15.43 -9.10
CA TYR A 41 -2.43 -14.04 -9.36
C TYR A 41 -3.48 -13.18 -8.61
N VAL A 42 -3.04 -12.24 -7.79
CA VAL A 42 -3.94 -11.38 -7.00
C VAL A 42 -3.63 -9.92 -7.27
N GLU A 43 -4.64 -9.17 -7.72
CA GLU A 43 -4.50 -7.74 -7.94
C GLU A 43 -4.17 -6.99 -6.66
N LYS A 44 -3.65 -5.77 -6.83
CA LYS A 44 -3.18 -4.98 -5.71
C LYS A 44 -4.31 -4.35 -4.88
N PRO A 45 -4.13 -4.18 -3.56
CA PRO A 45 -3.05 -4.73 -2.73
C PRO A 45 -3.31 -6.21 -2.39
N MET A 46 -2.28 -7.03 -2.16
CA MET A 46 -2.47 -8.46 -1.85
C MET A 46 -3.26 -8.72 -0.56
N SER A 47 -3.08 -7.88 0.45
CA SER A 47 -3.76 -8.01 1.74
C SER A 47 -4.49 -6.75 2.18
N HIS A 48 -5.55 -6.94 2.96
CA HIS A 48 -6.34 -5.85 3.53
C HIS A 48 -5.82 -5.43 4.91
N ASP A 49 -5.13 -6.33 5.61
CA ASP A 49 -4.37 -6.06 6.84
C ASP A 49 -2.99 -6.74 6.86
N VAL A 50 -2.24 -6.61 7.97
CA VAL A 50 -0.88 -7.16 8.13
C VAL A 50 -0.92 -8.67 8.28
N ALA A 51 -1.78 -9.21 9.14
CA ALA A 51 -1.86 -10.63 9.41
C ALA A 51 -2.23 -11.44 8.16
N GLU A 52 -3.18 -10.95 7.37
CA GLU A 52 -3.60 -11.57 6.11
C GLU A 52 -2.46 -11.75 5.11
N GLY A 53 -1.57 -10.77 4.99
CA GLY A 53 -0.41 -10.85 4.12
C GLY A 53 0.57 -11.94 4.56
N ARG A 54 0.81 -12.05 5.88
CA ARG A 54 1.63 -13.10 6.48
C ARG A 54 1.05 -14.48 6.19
N ILE A 55 -0.27 -14.64 6.32
CA ILE A 55 -0.96 -15.91 6.06
C ILE A 55 -0.84 -16.29 4.57
N CYS A 56 -0.88 -15.32 3.64
CA CYS A 56 -0.62 -15.59 2.22
C CYS A 56 0.80 -16.13 1.98
N VAL A 57 1.81 -15.57 2.66
CA VAL A 57 3.21 -16.06 2.59
C VAL A 57 3.31 -17.49 3.12
N GLU A 58 2.67 -17.77 4.26
CA GLU A 58 2.61 -19.10 4.84
C GLU A 58 1.88 -20.09 3.91
N ALA A 59 0.81 -19.67 3.25
CA ALA A 59 0.06 -20.47 2.29
C ALA A 59 0.96 -20.89 1.11
N GLN A 60 1.69 -19.95 0.50
CA GLN A 60 2.65 -20.27 -0.56
C GLN A 60 3.67 -21.29 -0.07
N LYS A 61 4.24 -21.08 1.13
CA LYS A 61 5.24 -21.99 1.71
C LYS A 61 4.69 -23.38 1.96
N LYS A 62 3.45 -23.50 2.46
CA LYS A 62 2.81 -24.78 2.79
C LYS A 62 2.40 -25.56 1.56
N TYR A 63 1.78 -24.91 0.58
CA TYR A 63 1.17 -25.56 -0.58
C TYR A 63 2.08 -25.59 -1.82
N GLY A 64 3.19 -24.85 -1.82
CA GLY A 64 4.17 -24.82 -2.92
C GLY A 64 3.64 -24.18 -4.20
N VAL A 65 2.50 -23.48 -4.15
CA VAL A 65 1.90 -22.81 -5.30
C VAL A 65 2.56 -21.47 -5.58
N VAL A 66 2.55 -21.04 -6.84
CA VAL A 66 2.89 -19.65 -7.19
C VAL A 66 1.79 -18.71 -6.70
N ILE A 67 2.19 -17.67 -5.97
CA ILE A 67 1.34 -16.53 -5.63
C ILE A 67 2.06 -15.26 -6.10
N GLN A 68 1.42 -14.52 -7.00
CA GLN A 68 1.94 -13.27 -7.54
C GLN A 68 0.97 -12.11 -7.31
N HIS A 69 1.50 -11.04 -6.75
CA HIS A 69 0.81 -9.77 -6.56
C HIS A 69 0.83 -8.91 -7.83
N GLY A 70 -0.26 -8.20 -8.08
CA GLY A 70 -0.46 -7.37 -9.27
C GLY A 70 0.30 -6.05 -9.31
N THR A 71 1.42 -5.89 -8.59
CA THR A 71 2.30 -4.72 -8.71
C THR A 71 3.14 -4.80 -9.98
N GLN A 72 2.55 -4.39 -11.11
CA GLN A 72 3.14 -4.62 -12.44
C GLN A 72 4.56 -4.03 -12.63
N SER A 73 4.90 -2.97 -11.90
CA SER A 73 6.21 -2.33 -11.93
C SER A 73 7.37 -3.25 -11.52
N ARG A 74 7.09 -4.32 -10.77
CA ARG A 74 8.08 -5.37 -10.48
C ARG A 74 8.59 -6.10 -11.73
N SER A 75 7.84 -6.02 -12.84
CA SER A 75 8.25 -6.55 -14.13
C SER A 75 8.99 -5.54 -15.02
N SER A 76 9.28 -4.34 -14.52
CA SER A 76 10.09 -3.36 -15.24
C SER A 76 11.57 -3.62 -14.98
N ALA A 77 12.28 -4.09 -16.01
CA ALA A 77 13.72 -4.28 -15.96
C ALA A 77 14.48 -2.94 -15.74
N GLU A 78 13.92 -1.81 -16.18
CA GLU A 78 14.49 -0.49 -15.94
C GLU A 78 14.44 -0.13 -14.44
N ILE A 79 13.30 -0.33 -13.78
CA ILE A 79 13.16 -0.09 -12.34
C ILE A 79 14.05 -1.07 -11.56
N ALA A 80 14.07 -2.34 -11.95
CA ALA A 80 14.95 -3.34 -11.35
C ALA A 80 16.42 -2.90 -11.44
N GLY A 81 16.87 -2.44 -12.62
CA GLY A 81 18.26 -2.02 -12.84
C GLY A 81 18.61 -0.77 -12.03
N LEU A 82 17.68 0.17 -11.91
CA LEU A 82 17.82 1.32 -11.03
C LEU A 82 17.98 0.92 -9.56
N HIS A 83 17.12 0.04 -9.05
CA HIS A 83 17.18 -0.39 -7.65
C HIS A 83 18.41 -1.24 -7.36
N GLU A 84 18.82 -2.10 -8.29
CA GLU A 84 20.11 -2.82 -8.20
C GLU A 84 21.29 -1.84 -8.12
N ALA A 85 21.29 -0.76 -8.91
CA ALA A 85 22.34 0.26 -8.87
C ALA A 85 22.33 1.10 -7.56
N ILE A 86 21.14 1.43 -7.04
CA ILE A 86 20.97 2.09 -5.74
C ILE A 86 21.52 1.21 -4.62
N GLN A 87 21.10 -0.07 -4.57
CA GLN A 87 21.55 -1.05 -3.57
C GLN A 87 23.05 -1.34 -3.66
N ALA A 88 23.64 -1.23 -4.85
CA ALA A 88 25.09 -1.35 -5.06
C ALA A 88 25.87 -0.09 -4.65
N GLY A 89 25.20 0.98 -4.20
CA GLY A 89 25.84 2.22 -3.75
C GLY A 89 26.33 3.13 -4.87
N LYS A 90 25.87 2.95 -6.12
CA LYS A 90 26.32 3.75 -7.28
C LYS A 90 26.13 5.27 -7.09
N PHE A 91 25.10 5.66 -6.33
CA PHE A 91 24.71 7.05 -6.09
C PHE A 91 24.95 7.47 -4.63
N GLY A 92 25.75 6.71 -3.88
CA GLY A 92 25.83 6.83 -2.42
C GLY A 92 24.76 6.00 -1.71
N ARG A 93 24.74 6.10 -0.38
CA ARG A 93 23.76 5.37 0.45
C ARG A 93 22.40 6.05 0.34
N LEU A 94 21.37 5.28 -0.02
CA LEU A 94 19.99 5.76 -0.01
C LEU A 94 19.62 6.18 1.41
N LYS A 95 19.06 7.38 1.55
CA LYS A 95 18.57 7.96 2.81
C LYS A 95 17.03 7.89 2.86
N ILE A 96 16.36 8.40 1.81
CA ILE A 96 14.91 8.46 1.72
C ILE A 96 14.46 7.94 0.36
N SER A 97 13.55 6.98 0.33
CA SER A 97 12.73 6.71 -0.85
C SER A 97 11.35 7.32 -0.67
N TYR A 98 10.93 8.19 -1.58
CA TYR A 98 9.69 8.93 -1.47
C TYR A 98 8.73 8.56 -2.60
N GLY A 99 7.63 7.89 -2.26
CA GLY A 99 6.55 7.60 -3.20
C GLY A 99 5.42 8.63 -3.19
N TYR A 100 4.81 8.84 -4.36
CA TYR A 100 3.67 9.74 -4.53
C TYR A 100 2.48 9.02 -5.16
N CYS A 101 1.31 9.18 -4.55
CA CYS A 101 0.00 8.88 -5.13
C CYS A 101 -0.86 10.15 -5.12
N CYS A 102 -0.44 11.12 -5.90
CA CYS A 102 -1.13 12.39 -6.08
C CYS A 102 -1.90 12.33 -7.40
N LYS A 103 -3.17 11.94 -7.33
CA LYS A 103 -4.12 11.99 -8.43
C LYS A 103 -5.38 12.75 -8.00
N ALA A 104 -5.84 13.70 -8.81
CA ALA A 104 -7.07 14.42 -8.54
C ALA A 104 -8.26 13.45 -8.50
N ARG A 105 -9.11 13.59 -7.47
CA ARG A 105 -10.38 12.85 -7.34
C ARG A 105 -11.49 13.77 -6.86
N GLY A 106 -12.73 13.31 -6.98
CA GLY A 106 -13.91 13.98 -6.44
C GLY A 106 -14.40 13.31 -5.16
N SER A 107 -15.19 14.06 -4.41
CA SER A 107 -15.99 13.52 -3.30
C SER A 107 -16.89 12.38 -3.77
N ILE A 108 -17.11 11.39 -2.89
CA ILE A 108 -18.07 10.30 -3.15
C ILE A 108 -19.50 10.67 -2.73
N GLY A 109 -19.70 11.85 -2.15
CA GLY A 109 -20.97 12.31 -1.60
C GLY A 109 -21.54 11.37 -0.54
N ARG A 110 -22.83 11.55 -0.24
CA ARG A 110 -23.58 10.68 0.69
C ARG A 110 -24.65 9.90 -0.07
N LYS A 111 -24.83 8.64 0.29
CA LYS A 111 -25.89 7.75 -0.21
C LYS A 111 -26.70 7.23 0.99
N PRO A 112 -28.04 7.18 0.88
CA PRO A 112 -28.86 6.62 1.94
C PRO A 112 -28.60 5.12 2.10
N VAL A 113 -28.89 4.61 3.28
CA VAL A 113 -28.97 3.16 3.51
C VAL A 113 -30.21 2.63 2.79
N THR A 114 -30.04 1.57 2.01
CA THR A 114 -31.11 0.90 1.28
C THR A 114 -30.89 -0.61 1.33
N PRO A 115 -31.91 -1.43 1.02
CA PRO A 115 -31.65 -2.81 0.63
C PRO A 115 -30.62 -2.88 -0.52
N PRO A 116 -29.76 -3.91 -0.57
CA PRO A 116 -28.92 -4.18 -1.74
C PRO A 116 -29.78 -4.37 -3.01
N PRO A 117 -29.29 -3.98 -4.20
CA PRO A 117 -29.96 -4.28 -5.46
C PRO A 117 -30.17 -5.79 -5.66
N GLU A 118 -31.28 -6.18 -6.30
CA GLU A 118 -31.63 -7.59 -6.53
C GLU A 118 -30.54 -8.38 -7.29
N ASN A 119 -29.75 -7.70 -8.12
CA ASN A 119 -28.67 -8.29 -8.91
C ASN A 119 -27.30 -8.30 -8.18
N LEU A 120 -27.26 -7.95 -6.90
CA LEU A 120 -26.06 -7.99 -6.07
C LEU A 120 -26.25 -9.02 -4.95
N ASP A 121 -25.52 -10.13 -5.01
CA ASP A 121 -25.41 -11.01 -3.85
C ASP A 121 -24.59 -10.28 -2.76
N TRP A 122 -25.30 -9.67 -1.82
CA TRP A 122 -24.68 -8.88 -0.75
C TRP A 122 -23.93 -9.75 0.28
N ASN A 123 -24.28 -11.03 0.41
CA ASN A 123 -23.55 -11.93 1.28
C ASN A 123 -22.17 -12.23 0.71
N LEU A 124 -22.12 -12.62 -0.57
CA LEU A 124 -20.87 -12.86 -1.29
C LEU A 124 -20.08 -11.58 -1.52
N TRP A 125 -20.73 -10.46 -1.87
CA TRP A 125 -20.00 -9.22 -2.11
C TRP A 125 -19.22 -8.78 -0.87
N ARG A 126 -19.86 -8.77 0.31
CA ARG A 126 -19.19 -8.40 1.57
C ARG A 126 -18.15 -9.42 1.99
N GLY A 127 -18.38 -10.71 1.70
CA GLY A 127 -17.49 -11.79 2.09
C GLY A 127 -16.95 -11.64 3.52
N PRO A 128 -15.63 -11.49 3.71
CA PRO A 128 -15.01 -11.35 5.02
C PRO A 128 -15.31 -10.01 5.73
N ALA A 129 -15.72 -8.95 5.02
CA ALA A 129 -15.96 -7.64 5.60
C ALA A 129 -17.20 -7.60 6.50
N SER A 130 -17.03 -7.22 7.76
CA SER A 130 -18.11 -7.10 8.76
C SER A 130 -18.91 -5.80 8.61
N ILE A 131 -19.77 -5.75 7.59
CA ILE A 131 -20.67 -4.62 7.26
C ILE A 131 -22.10 -5.09 7.34
N ASP A 132 -23.01 -4.40 8.02
CA ASP A 132 -24.41 -4.81 8.12
C ASP A 132 -25.30 -4.15 7.05
N GLU A 133 -25.13 -2.85 6.88
CA GLU A 133 -25.97 -2.02 6.02
C GLU A 133 -25.40 -1.85 4.62
N PHE A 134 -26.26 -1.75 3.61
CA PHE A 134 -25.86 -1.36 2.26
C PHE A 134 -26.17 0.11 2.01
N HIS A 135 -25.22 0.80 1.38
CA HIS A 135 -25.46 2.06 0.69
C HIS A 135 -24.74 2.04 -0.67
N GLY A 136 -25.24 2.82 -1.62
CA GLY A 136 -24.72 2.83 -2.99
C GLY A 136 -23.21 3.14 -3.13
N ASN A 137 -22.58 3.77 -2.13
CA ASN A 137 -21.15 4.04 -2.15
C ASN A 137 -20.25 2.81 -1.90
N TYR A 138 -20.78 1.64 -1.55
CA TYR A 138 -19.95 0.42 -1.51
C TYR A 138 -19.60 -0.08 -2.92
N VAL A 139 -20.40 0.22 -3.93
CA VAL A 139 -20.19 -0.25 -5.31
C VAL A 139 -20.05 0.93 -6.28
N HIS A 140 -19.44 0.78 -7.45
CA HIS A 140 -18.57 -0.31 -7.91
C HIS A 140 -17.10 -0.07 -7.55
N TYR A 141 -16.72 1.18 -7.30
CA TYR A 141 -15.32 1.57 -7.05
C TYR A 141 -15.12 2.18 -5.65
N ASN A 142 -16.15 2.82 -5.08
CA ASN A 142 -16.00 3.63 -3.86
C ASN A 142 -15.75 2.81 -2.57
N TRP A 143 -15.87 1.48 -2.60
CA TRP A 143 -15.52 0.58 -1.48
C TRP A 143 -14.14 0.83 -0.88
N HIS A 144 -13.17 1.32 -1.66
CA HIS A 144 -11.82 1.54 -1.14
C HIS A 144 -11.72 2.71 -0.16
N TRP A 145 -12.74 3.57 -0.08
CA TRP A 145 -12.80 4.70 0.87
C TRP A 145 -13.29 4.31 2.27
N PHE A 146 -13.66 3.05 2.48
CA PHE A 146 -14.19 2.55 3.76
C PHE A 146 -13.23 1.52 4.33
N TRP A 147 -12.86 1.65 5.61
CA TRP A 147 -11.87 0.80 6.26
C TRP A 147 -12.23 -0.67 6.22
N LYS A 148 -13.54 -1.00 6.29
CA LYS A 148 -14.03 -2.38 6.26
C LYS A 148 -13.88 -3.09 4.91
N THR A 149 -13.72 -2.34 3.80
CA THR A 149 -13.68 -2.92 2.44
C THR A 149 -12.44 -2.55 1.64
N GLY A 150 -11.69 -1.54 2.07
CA GLY A 150 -10.40 -1.15 1.51
C GLY A 150 -9.62 -0.26 2.47
N ASN A 151 -8.62 0.44 1.94
CA ASN A 151 -7.57 1.07 2.76
C ASN A 151 -7.19 2.47 2.23
N GLY A 152 -8.16 3.14 1.59
CA GLY A 152 -7.99 4.44 0.97
C GLY A 152 -7.06 4.41 -0.23
N ASP A 153 -6.71 5.60 -0.73
CA ASP A 153 -5.81 5.71 -1.87
C ASP A 153 -4.39 5.26 -1.57
N LEU A 154 -3.98 5.26 -0.30
CA LEU A 154 -2.67 4.79 0.16
C LEU A 154 -2.40 3.34 -0.29
N ASN A 155 -3.35 2.44 -0.06
CA ASN A 155 -3.21 1.02 -0.41
C ASN A 155 -4.12 0.58 -1.57
N ASN A 156 -4.97 1.45 -2.13
CA ASN A 156 -5.65 1.15 -3.40
C ASN A 156 -4.78 1.48 -4.61
N GLN A 157 -4.28 2.71 -4.75
CA GLN A 157 -3.41 3.11 -5.87
C GLN A 157 -1.97 3.29 -5.42
N GLY A 158 -1.78 3.84 -4.22
CA GLY A 158 -0.47 4.13 -3.66
C GLY A 158 0.38 2.89 -3.42
N THR A 159 -0.22 1.70 -3.25
CA THR A 159 0.50 0.44 -3.09
C THR A 159 1.47 0.15 -4.25
N HIS A 160 1.21 0.65 -5.47
CA HIS A 160 2.17 0.53 -6.57
C HIS A 160 3.46 1.32 -6.27
N GLN A 161 3.34 2.56 -5.82
CA GLN A 161 4.51 3.42 -5.55
C GLN A 161 5.12 3.10 -4.18
N LEU A 162 4.36 2.59 -3.22
CA LEU A 162 4.89 2.07 -1.95
C LEU A 162 5.75 0.84 -2.21
N ASP A 163 5.31 -0.08 -3.07
CA ASP A 163 6.11 -1.25 -3.47
C ASP A 163 7.41 -0.82 -4.16
N ILE A 164 7.35 0.12 -5.10
CA ILE A 164 8.56 0.70 -5.73
C ILE A 164 9.47 1.37 -4.69
N ALA A 165 8.91 2.13 -3.75
CA ALA A 165 9.70 2.82 -2.73
C ALA A 165 10.44 1.82 -1.83
N ARG A 166 9.74 0.78 -1.38
CA ARG A 166 10.30 -0.30 -0.56
C ARG A 166 11.32 -1.15 -1.32
N TRP A 167 11.14 -1.34 -2.63
CA TRP A 167 12.07 -2.13 -3.45
C TRP A 167 13.45 -1.46 -3.57
N ALA A 168 13.51 -0.13 -3.50
CA ALA A 168 14.78 0.61 -3.54
C ALA A 168 15.63 0.50 -2.26
N LEU A 169 15.03 0.10 -1.14
CA LEU A 169 15.74 -0.06 0.13
C LEU A 169 16.78 -1.17 0.06
N ASP A 170 17.67 -1.20 1.06
CA ASP A 170 18.58 -2.32 1.25
C ASP A 170 17.79 -3.63 1.42
N ARG A 171 18.32 -4.73 0.89
CA ARG A 171 17.58 -6.01 0.81
C ARG A 171 17.16 -6.56 2.17
N GLU A 172 17.98 -6.33 3.19
CA GLU A 172 17.72 -6.74 4.57
C GLU A 172 16.66 -5.88 5.28
N ALA A 173 16.31 -4.71 4.71
CA ALA A 173 15.29 -3.81 5.26
C ALA A 173 13.89 -4.33 4.90
N THR A 174 13.37 -5.25 5.71
CA THR A 174 12.04 -5.87 5.50
C THR A 174 10.90 -4.98 5.99
N HIS A 175 10.95 -4.59 7.28
CA HIS A 175 9.92 -3.79 7.94
C HIS A 175 10.52 -2.53 8.59
N PRO A 176 9.73 -1.44 8.70
CA PRO A 176 10.16 -0.28 9.47
C PRO A 176 10.17 -0.59 10.97
N VAL A 177 11.08 0.07 11.70
CA VAL A 177 11.13 0.04 13.17
C VAL A 177 10.14 1.00 13.81
N ARG A 178 9.74 2.03 13.08
CA ARG A 178 8.63 2.91 13.45
C ARG A 178 8.02 3.60 12.24
N VAL A 179 6.74 3.93 12.36
CA VAL A 179 5.98 4.67 11.35
C VAL A 179 5.14 5.76 11.98
N MET A 180 4.78 6.76 11.19
CA MET A 180 3.69 7.66 11.52
C MET A 180 2.97 8.13 10.25
N ALA A 181 1.75 8.64 10.38
CA ALA A 181 1.09 9.35 9.30
C ALA A 181 0.26 10.51 9.83
N LEU A 182 0.13 11.55 9.02
CA LEU A 182 -0.74 12.68 9.29
C LEU A 182 -1.43 13.13 8.01
N GLY A 183 -2.58 13.75 8.14
CA GLY A 183 -3.35 14.18 6.98
C GLY A 183 -4.80 14.45 7.33
N GLY A 184 -5.67 14.41 6.33
CA GLY A 184 -7.08 14.65 6.54
C GLY A 184 -7.91 14.33 5.31
N ARG A 185 -9.22 14.44 5.50
CA ARG A 185 -10.21 14.39 4.44
C ARG A 185 -10.76 15.79 4.25
N PHE A 186 -10.06 16.57 3.43
CA PHE A 186 -10.32 18.00 3.26
C PHE A 186 -11.33 18.27 2.15
N GLN A 187 -12.09 19.37 2.26
CA GLN A 187 -13.06 19.88 1.27
C GLN A 187 -14.25 18.94 0.94
N TRP A 188 -14.28 17.72 1.45
CA TRP A 188 -15.32 16.74 1.13
C TRP A 188 -16.16 16.45 2.37
N ASP A 189 -17.42 16.89 2.34
CA ASP A 189 -18.46 16.37 3.24
C ASP A 189 -19.09 15.14 2.60
N ASP A 190 -18.48 13.98 2.84
CA ASP A 190 -18.96 12.71 2.31
C ASP A 190 -18.84 11.56 3.31
N GLN A 191 -19.17 10.36 2.85
CA GLN A 191 -19.17 9.15 3.67
C GLN A 191 -17.80 8.45 3.74
N GLY A 192 -16.77 8.93 3.05
CA GLY A 192 -15.47 8.26 3.03
C GLY A 192 -14.75 8.40 4.38
N GLU A 193 -14.07 7.33 4.79
CA GLU A 193 -13.45 7.21 6.12
C GLU A 193 -11.93 7.43 6.06
N THR A 194 -11.33 7.26 4.88
CA THR A 194 -9.87 7.38 4.70
C THR A 194 -9.49 8.81 4.29
N PRO A 195 -8.25 9.26 4.61
CA PRO A 195 -7.81 10.58 4.20
C PRO A 195 -7.71 10.69 2.67
N ASN A 196 -7.97 11.90 2.17
CA ASN A 196 -7.78 12.26 0.77
C ASN A 196 -6.49 13.06 0.54
N THR A 197 -5.85 13.49 1.64
CA THR A 197 -4.48 14.02 1.66
C THR A 197 -3.78 13.44 2.88
N MET A 198 -2.59 12.85 2.69
CA MET A 198 -1.80 12.24 3.76
C MET A 198 -0.30 12.34 3.44
N MET A 199 0.50 12.53 4.48
CA MET A 199 1.93 12.22 4.48
C MET A 199 2.19 11.07 5.48
N GLY A 200 2.79 10.00 4.99
CA GLY A 200 3.26 8.87 5.79
C GLY A 200 4.78 8.84 5.84
N ILE A 201 5.33 8.43 6.98
CA ILE A 201 6.76 8.30 7.22
C ILE A 201 7.01 6.93 7.86
N ALA A 202 8.03 6.24 7.38
CA ALA A 202 8.51 4.99 7.94
C ALA A 202 10.03 5.02 8.04
N GLU A 203 10.56 4.61 9.18
CA GLU A 203 12.01 4.56 9.43
C GLU A 203 12.44 3.11 9.66
N TYR A 204 13.59 2.74 9.10
CA TYR A 204 14.16 1.39 9.16
C TYR A 204 15.38 1.35 10.08
N ALA A 205 15.72 0.17 10.59
CA ALA A 205 16.82 -0.01 11.54
C ALA A 205 18.18 0.44 10.99
N ASN A 206 18.38 0.33 9.67
CA ASN A 206 19.57 0.79 8.97
C ASN A 206 19.57 2.30 8.67
N GLY A 207 18.65 3.08 9.23
CA GLY A 207 18.56 4.53 9.04
C GLY A 207 17.90 4.97 7.73
N GLN A 208 17.57 4.04 6.83
CA GLN A 208 16.79 4.36 5.63
C GLN A 208 15.34 4.70 6.00
N GLN A 209 14.70 5.51 5.16
CA GLN A 209 13.33 5.95 5.38
C GLN A 209 12.49 5.81 4.11
N VAL A 210 11.20 5.54 4.29
CA VAL A 210 10.21 5.67 3.23
C VAL A 210 9.22 6.76 3.59
N PHE A 211 9.10 7.76 2.72
CA PHE A 211 8.04 8.75 2.79
C PHE A 211 6.97 8.40 1.76
N PHE A 212 5.72 8.78 2.03
CA PHE A 212 4.65 8.61 1.08
C PHE A 212 3.65 9.76 1.13
N ASN A 213 3.23 10.25 -0.04
CA ASN A 213 2.24 11.32 -0.14
C ASN A 213 1.03 10.89 -0.96
N VAL A 214 -0.13 10.91 -0.33
CA VAL A 214 -1.43 10.89 -1.01
C VAL A 214 -1.95 12.32 -1.07
N ARG A 215 -2.44 12.74 -2.23
CA ARG A 215 -3.08 14.06 -2.38
C ARG A 215 -4.13 13.99 -3.48
N ASN A 216 -5.40 14.08 -3.12
CA ASN A 216 -6.49 13.90 -4.09
C ASN A 216 -7.31 15.15 -4.34
N VAL A 217 -7.27 16.13 -3.45
CA VAL A 217 -8.10 17.33 -3.57
C VAL A 217 -7.58 18.19 -4.74
N PRO A 218 -8.42 18.43 -5.78
CA PRO A 218 -8.01 19.21 -6.93
C PRO A 218 -7.85 20.69 -6.57
N TYR A 219 -6.93 21.37 -7.25
CA TYR A 219 -6.74 22.81 -7.18
C TYR A 219 -6.25 23.35 -8.52
N LYS A 220 -6.28 24.68 -8.71
CA LYS A 220 -5.78 25.28 -9.95
C LYS A 220 -4.28 25.02 -10.08
N GLY A 221 -3.86 24.39 -11.18
CA GLY A 221 -2.46 24.02 -11.39
C GLY A 221 -2.04 22.72 -10.71
N TYR A 222 -3.00 21.90 -10.26
CA TYR A 222 -2.76 20.58 -9.68
C TYR A 222 -1.79 19.76 -10.54
N GLN A 223 -0.72 19.27 -9.91
CA GLN A 223 0.25 18.38 -10.54
C GLN A 223 -0.06 16.92 -10.16
N THR A 224 -0.31 16.09 -11.16
CA THR A 224 -0.40 14.64 -10.98
C THR A 224 1.00 14.10 -10.74
N GLN A 225 1.19 13.40 -9.63
CA GLN A 225 2.46 12.75 -9.29
C GLN A 225 2.19 11.29 -8.92
N VAL A 226 2.63 10.39 -9.80
CA VAL A 226 2.57 8.94 -9.62
C VAL A 226 3.96 8.43 -9.94
N MET A 227 4.85 8.63 -8.98
CA MET A 227 6.28 8.50 -9.19
C MET A 227 6.98 8.25 -7.85
N ASN A 228 8.27 7.96 -7.95
CA ASN A 228 9.14 7.80 -6.82
C ASN A 228 10.36 8.71 -7.00
N GLU A 229 10.83 9.26 -5.89
CA GLU A 229 12.08 10.00 -5.77
C GLU A 229 13.00 9.29 -4.78
N TYR A 230 14.29 9.47 -4.94
CA TYR A 230 15.30 8.85 -4.09
C TYR A 230 16.29 9.94 -3.66
N TYR A 231 16.55 10.03 -2.36
CA TYR A 231 17.49 11.00 -1.78
C TYR A 231 18.60 10.24 -1.08
N PHE A 232 19.84 10.67 -1.31
CA PHE A 232 21.04 10.00 -0.82
C PHE A 232 21.68 10.78 0.32
N GLU A 233 22.45 10.09 1.17
CA GLU A 233 23.08 10.69 2.36
C GLU A 233 24.06 11.82 2.04
N ASP A 234 24.69 11.79 0.86
CA ASP A 234 25.62 12.81 0.38
C ASP A 234 24.92 14.08 -0.16
N GLY A 235 23.58 14.07 -0.24
CA GLY A 235 22.77 15.16 -0.79
C GLY A 235 22.42 15.00 -2.27
N GLY A 236 22.84 13.90 -2.93
CA GLY A 236 22.36 13.54 -4.25
C GLY A 236 20.87 13.16 -4.25
N ARG A 237 20.23 13.23 -5.42
CA ARG A 237 18.84 12.76 -5.58
C ARG A 237 18.55 12.23 -6.98
N ILE A 238 17.58 11.33 -7.09
CA ILE A 238 16.98 10.89 -8.35
C ILE A 238 15.52 11.33 -8.37
N SER A 239 15.13 12.05 -9.41
CA SER A 239 13.76 12.50 -9.64
C SER A 239 13.51 12.72 -11.13
N GLY A 240 12.31 12.39 -11.61
CA GLY A 240 11.93 12.57 -13.02
C GLY A 240 12.81 11.81 -14.02
N GLY A 241 13.39 10.67 -13.62
CA GLY A 241 14.29 9.86 -14.46
C GLY A 241 15.72 10.41 -14.60
N LEU A 242 16.09 11.43 -13.81
CA LEU A 242 17.42 12.03 -13.80
C LEU A 242 18.08 11.89 -12.44
N TYR A 243 19.41 11.72 -12.43
CA TYR A 243 20.24 11.83 -11.24
C TYR A 243 20.79 13.25 -11.09
N TYR A 244 20.70 13.81 -9.90
CA TYR A 244 21.26 15.10 -9.54
C TYR A 244 22.33 14.86 -8.48
N PRO A 245 23.62 15.02 -8.82
CA PRO A 245 24.70 14.93 -7.84
C PRO A 245 24.54 15.95 -6.70
N ALA A 246 25.17 15.67 -5.56
CA ALA A 246 25.16 16.54 -4.40
C ALA A 246 25.48 18.00 -4.77
N GLY A 247 24.58 18.93 -4.42
CA GLY A 247 24.72 20.36 -4.70
C GLY A 247 24.48 20.78 -6.15
N SER A 248 24.22 19.85 -7.07
CA SER A 248 23.95 20.15 -8.48
C SER A 248 22.46 20.36 -8.75
N GLN A 249 22.15 21.37 -9.58
CA GLN A 249 20.83 21.53 -10.19
C GLN A 249 20.75 20.91 -11.59
N GLN A 250 21.89 20.49 -12.14
CA GLN A 250 21.96 19.84 -13.44
C GLN A 250 21.70 18.35 -13.27
N GLY A 251 20.66 17.86 -13.95
CA GLY A 251 20.33 16.44 -14.00
C GLY A 251 21.16 15.69 -15.05
N GLU A 252 21.59 14.50 -14.69
CA GLU A 252 22.30 13.51 -15.50
C GLU A 252 21.33 12.40 -15.91
N LYS A 253 21.42 11.93 -17.15
CA LYS A 253 20.62 10.81 -17.62
C LYS A 253 21.10 9.52 -16.94
N LEU A 254 20.14 8.72 -16.49
CA LEU A 254 20.40 7.38 -15.99
C LEU A 254 20.65 6.44 -17.18
N ASP A 255 21.91 6.10 -17.41
CA ASP A 255 22.30 5.01 -18.31
C ASP A 255 22.69 3.79 -17.46
N LEU A 256 21.73 2.90 -17.25
CA LEU A 256 21.85 1.72 -16.40
C LEU A 256 21.48 0.47 -17.18
N PRO A 257 22.19 -0.65 -16.96
CA PRO A 257 21.79 -1.92 -17.54
C PRO A 257 20.40 -2.33 -17.01
N PRO A 258 19.60 -3.06 -17.80
CA PRO A 258 18.36 -3.64 -17.31
C PRO A 258 18.66 -4.58 -16.14
N GLY A 259 17.89 -4.47 -15.07
CA GLY A 259 17.98 -5.35 -13.91
C GLY A 259 17.26 -6.68 -14.12
N LYS A 260 17.35 -7.54 -13.11
CA LYS A 260 16.86 -8.91 -13.19
C LYS A 260 15.35 -8.96 -12.96
N VAL A 261 14.63 -9.39 -13.99
CA VAL A 261 13.21 -9.74 -13.93
C VAL A 261 12.96 -10.97 -14.79
N THR A 262 11.97 -11.78 -14.42
CA THR A 262 11.44 -12.82 -15.30
C THR A 262 10.79 -12.14 -16.53
N PRO A 263 11.14 -12.55 -17.76
CA PRO A 263 10.60 -11.96 -18.98
C PRO A 263 9.09 -12.15 -19.17
N GLY A 264 8.52 -11.43 -20.14
CA GLY A 264 7.11 -11.53 -20.53
C GLY A 264 6.18 -10.60 -19.75
N GLY A 265 6.74 -9.63 -19.03
CA GLY A 265 5.98 -8.71 -18.20
C GLY A 265 5.29 -9.42 -17.04
N ASN A 266 4.32 -8.75 -16.45
CA ASN A 266 3.68 -9.24 -15.22
C ASN A 266 2.97 -10.59 -15.41
N TRP A 267 2.18 -10.74 -16.48
CA TRP A 267 1.49 -12.01 -16.78
C TRP A 267 2.43 -13.09 -17.30
N GLY A 268 3.42 -12.74 -18.14
CA GLY A 268 4.38 -13.71 -18.64
C GLY A 268 5.25 -14.32 -17.53
N ALA A 269 5.65 -13.50 -16.55
CA ALA A 269 6.35 -13.99 -15.38
C ALA A 269 5.49 -14.94 -14.54
N PHE A 270 4.22 -14.60 -14.29
CA PHE A 270 3.28 -15.47 -13.57
C PHE A 270 3.10 -16.81 -14.29
N VAL A 271 2.84 -16.79 -15.59
CA VAL A 271 2.65 -18.01 -16.39
C VAL A 271 3.92 -18.86 -16.43
N THR A 272 5.10 -18.24 -16.52
CA THR A 272 6.39 -18.94 -16.49
C THR A 272 6.60 -19.61 -15.14
N ALA A 273 6.40 -18.87 -14.04
CA ALA A 273 6.48 -19.39 -12.69
C ALA A 273 5.53 -20.57 -12.46
N CYS A 274 4.29 -20.47 -12.96
CA CYS A 274 3.28 -21.56 -12.86
C CYS A 274 3.73 -22.81 -13.62
N ARG A 275 4.16 -22.67 -14.87
CA ARG A 275 4.60 -23.80 -15.71
C ARG A 275 5.81 -24.50 -15.14
N GLU A 276 6.74 -23.75 -14.58
CA GLU A 276 7.94 -24.30 -13.94
C GLU A 276 7.70 -24.76 -12.50
N ARG A 277 6.55 -24.40 -11.89
CA ARG A 277 6.25 -24.61 -10.46
C ARG A 277 7.34 -24.00 -9.56
N ARG A 278 7.77 -22.78 -9.90
CA ARG A 278 8.87 -22.06 -9.25
C ARG A 278 8.40 -20.67 -8.80
N PRO A 279 7.91 -20.52 -7.56
CA PRO A 279 7.38 -19.25 -7.06
C PRO A 279 8.36 -18.08 -7.11
N GLU A 280 9.67 -18.35 -7.09
CA GLU A 280 10.72 -17.34 -7.17
C GLU A 280 10.83 -16.68 -8.55
N LEU A 281 10.21 -17.24 -9.59
CA LEU A 281 10.14 -16.62 -10.91
C LEU A 281 8.99 -15.59 -11.03
N ALA A 282 8.10 -15.50 -10.04
CA ALA A 282 7.08 -14.47 -10.00
C ALA A 282 7.73 -13.12 -9.63
N ASN A 283 7.67 -12.13 -10.53
CA ASN A 283 8.30 -10.82 -10.30
C ASN A 283 7.72 -10.08 -9.08
N GLY A 284 6.42 -10.26 -8.81
CA GLY A 284 5.74 -9.75 -7.62
C GLY A 284 5.43 -10.88 -6.63
N ASN A 285 6.44 -11.64 -6.20
CA ASN A 285 6.24 -12.76 -5.27
C ASN A 285 5.54 -12.32 -3.97
N VAL A 286 4.78 -13.23 -3.37
CA VAL A 286 4.02 -13.03 -2.11
C VAL A 286 4.82 -12.38 -0.98
N THR A 287 6.13 -12.66 -0.86
CA THR A 287 6.96 -12.11 0.22
C THR A 287 7.23 -10.62 0.01
N ASP A 288 7.62 -10.23 -1.21
CA ASP A 288 7.78 -8.83 -1.60
C ASP A 288 6.46 -8.06 -1.44
N ALA A 289 5.36 -8.69 -1.86
CA ALA A 289 4.02 -8.13 -1.76
C ALA A 289 3.60 -7.87 -0.32
N HIS A 290 3.87 -8.82 0.59
CA HIS A 290 3.60 -8.67 2.02
C HIS A 290 4.32 -7.45 2.58
N TYR A 291 5.64 -7.36 2.39
CA TYR A 291 6.43 -6.23 2.90
C TYR A 291 5.95 -4.88 2.32
N GLY A 292 5.61 -4.84 1.02
CA GLY A 292 5.06 -3.64 0.39
C GLY A 292 3.70 -3.22 0.96
N CYS A 293 2.80 -4.18 1.23
CA CYS A 293 1.48 -3.90 1.79
C CYS A 293 1.57 -3.43 3.25
N VAL A 294 2.41 -4.08 4.06
CA VAL A 294 2.59 -3.76 5.49
C VAL A 294 2.92 -2.29 5.67
N LEU A 295 3.81 -1.72 4.85
CA LEU A 295 4.18 -0.31 4.95
C LEU A 295 2.97 0.64 4.96
N GLY A 296 2.05 0.45 4.01
CA GLY A 296 0.85 1.26 3.91
C GLY A 296 -0.17 0.96 5.03
N HIS A 297 -0.27 -0.31 5.46
CA HIS A 297 -1.11 -0.70 6.60
C HIS A 297 -0.66 -0.01 7.89
N LEU A 298 0.64 0.00 8.19
CA LEU A 298 1.17 0.64 9.40
C LEU A 298 0.97 2.16 9.37
N MET A 299 1.14 2.81 8.21
CA MET A 299 0.84 4.24 8.03
C MET A 299 -0.65 4.54 8.26
N ASN A 300 -1.55 3.74 7.70
CA ASN A 300 -2.99 3.86 7.97
C ASN A 300 -3.32 3.63 9.45
N ASN A 301 -2.69 2.66 10.11
CA ASN A 301 -2.89 2.38 11.53
C ASN A 301 -2.48 3.58 12.41
N SER A 302 -1.35 4.23 12.11
CA SER A 302 -0.97 5.48 12.77
C SER A 302 -2.04 6.54 12.59
N TRP A 303 -2.51 6.80 11.37
CA TRP A 303 -3.53 7.81 11.13
C TRP A 303 -4.86 7.49 11.83
N ARG A 304 -5.29 6.22 11.84
CA ARG A 304 -6.53 5.76 12.50
C ARG A 304 -6.51 5.95 14.02
N LEU A 305 -5.33 5.93 14.63
CA LEU A 305 -5.12 6.22 16.05
C LEU A 305 -4.83 7.70 16.33
N GLY A 306 -4.83 8.54 15.29
CA GLY A 306 -4.44 9.93 15.39
C GLY A 306 -5.46 10.81 16.12
N THR A 307 -4.96 11.93 16.60
CA THR A 307 -5.79 12.96 17.22
C THR A 307 -6.02 14.11 16.25
N LYS A 308 -7.20 14.73 16.36
CA LYS A 308 -7.52 15.93 15.60
C LYS A 308 -6.79 17.13 16.19
N VAL A 309 -6.11 17.88 15.34
CA VAL A 309 -5.44 19.13 15.68
C VAL A 309 -5.72 20.18 14.62
N PRO A 310 -5.66 21.48 14.94
CA PRO A 310 -5.86 22.52 13.94
C PRO A 310 -4.90 22.38 12.75
N PHE A 311 -5.41 22.64 11.55
CA PHE A 311 -4.61 22.71 10.32
C PHE A 311 -3.64 23.88 10.42
N ASN A 312 -2.39 23.62 10.78
CA ASN A 312 -1.32 24.62 10.78
C ASN A 312 0.08 24.00 10.63
N GLU A 313 1.08 24.85 10.36
CA GLU A 313 2.49 24.45 10.20
C GLU A 313 3.12 23.80 11.46
N LYS A 314 2.49 23.92 12.63
CA LYS A 314 2.95 23.34 13.90
C LYS A 314 2.32 21.99 14.23
N ALA A 315 1.41 21.49 13.39
CA ALA A 315 0.70 20.24 13.64
C ALA A 315 1.60 19.00 13.53
N GLY A 316 2.64 19.06 12.69
CA GLY A 316 3.57 17.95 12.51
C GLY A 316 4.50 17.75 13.72
N SER A 317 4.70 16.49 14.12
CA SER A 317 5.61 16.11 15.22
C SER A 317 6.65 15.10 14.71
N PHE A 318 7.76 15.62 14.18
CA PHE A 318 8.81 14.83 13.52
C PHE A 318 10.11 14.71 14.32
N GLY A 319 10.15 15.26 15.54
CA GLY A 319 11.39 15.37 16.32
C GLY A 319 12.48 16.10 15.52
N ASP A 320 13.68 15.52 15.46
CA ASP A 320 14.84 16.07 14.75
C ASP A 320 14.86 15.73 13.24
N ASN A 321 13.83 15.06 12.72
CA ASN A 321 13.74 14.67 11.32
C ASN A 321 13.38 15.88 10.43
N LYS A 322 14.42 16.63 10.03
CA LYS A 322 14.28 17.85 9.22
C LYS A 322 13.70 17.58 7.84
N ASP A 323 14.02 16.46 7.21
CA ASP A 323 13.49 16.10 5.90
C ASP A 323 11.96 15.89 5.97
N ALA A 324 11.49 15.20 7.01
CA ALA A 324 10.06 15.02 7.27
C ALA A 324 9.36 16.38 7.49
N ALA A 325 9.95 17.26 8.30
CA ALA A 325 9.41 18.61 8.53
C ALA A 325 9.34 19.42 7.22
N GLU A 326 10.38 19.39 6.39
CA GLU A 326 10.41 20.09 5.11
C GLU A 326 9.32 19.59 4.16
N HIS A 327 9.19 18.27 4.02
CA HIS A 327 8.18 17.68 3.15
C HIS A 327 6.75 17.88 3.66
N PHE A 328 6.55 17.90 4.98
CA PHE A 328 5.28 18.30 5.58
C PHE A 328 4.95 19.76 5.26
N LEU A 329 5.89 20.69 5.42
CA LEU A 329 5.66 22.10 5.13
C LEU A 329 5.35 22.33 3.64
N LYS A 330 5.98 21.58 2.73
CA LYS A 330 5.61 21.58 1.30
C LYS A 330 4.18 21.13 1.09
N LEU A 331 3.77 20.01 1.70
CA LEU A 331 2.37 19.54 1.62
C LEU A 331 1.40 20.56 2.20
N HIS A 332 1.73 21.11 3.38
CA HIS A 332 0.93 22.11 4.07
C HIS A 332 0.72 23.35 3.19
N SER A 333 1.77 23.90 2.58
CA SER A 333 1.66 25.05 1.66
C SER A 333 0.81 24.71 0.42
N ILE A 334 0.96 23.51 -0.16
CA ILE A 334 0.09 23.10 -1.29
C ILE A 334 -1.38 23.08 -0.86
N MET A 335 -1.68 22.57 0.34
CA MET A 335 -3.05 22.52 0.83
C MET A 335 -3.59 23.90 1.22
N ARG A 336 -2.78 24.75 1.86
CA ARG A 336 -3.18 26.12 2.22
C ARG A 336 -3.36 27.00 0.99
N ASP A 337 -2.33 27.09 0.15
CA ASP A 337 -2.23 28.08 -0.93
C ASP A 337 -2.86 27.57 -2.23
N GLY A 338 -2.70 26.28 -2.53
CA GLY A 338 -3.28 25.65 -3.71
C GLY A 338 -4.76 25.31 -3.50
N VAL A 339 -5.05 24.47 -2.50
CA VAL A 339 -6.42 23.98 -2.23
C VAL A 339 -7.27 25.02 -1.50
N GLY A 340 -6.68 25.97 -0.78
CA GLY A 340 -7.41 26.98 -0.02
C GLY A 340 -7.90 26.47 1.34
N ILE A 341 -7.19 25.54 1.98
CA ILE A 341 -7.54 25.08 3.33
C ILE A 341 -7.23 26.20 4.34
N PRO A 342 -8.21 26.66 5.13
CA PRO A 342 -8.01 27.76 6.06
C PRO A 342 -7.13 27.36 7.24
N GLU A 343 -6.09 28.16 7.52
CA GLU A 343 -5.23 28.02 8.70
C GLU A 343 -6.08 28.04 9.98
N ASN A 344 -5.95 27.00 10.81
CA ASN A 344 -6.74 26.78 12.03
C ASN A 344 -8.28 26.69 11.84
N GLY A 345 -8.80 26.79 10.62
CA GLY A 345 -10.22 26.64 10.29
C GLY A 345 -10.59 25.23 9.80
N ALA A 346 -9.59 24.36 9.62
CA ALA A 346 -9.73 22.94 9.34
C ALA A 346 -8.88 22.13 10.33
N GLU A 347 -8.93 20.80 10.23
CA GLU A 347 -8.20 19.89 11.12
C GLU A 347 -7.29 18.96 10.34
N TYR A 348 -6.08 18.74 10.85
CA TYR A 348 -5.33 17.52 10.59
C TYR A 348 -5.76 16.44 11.57
N VAL A 349 -5.65 15.19 11.16
CA VAL A 349 -5.48 14.04 12.04
C VAL A 349 -3.98 13.71 12.06
N VAL A 350 -3.38 13.71 13.24
CA VAL A 350 -1.95 13.41 13.44
C VAL A 350 -1.83 12.11 14.20
N GLY A 351 -1.37 11.07 13.50
CA GLY A 351 -1.13 9.76 14.06
C GLY A 351 0.06 9.72 15.02
N PRO A 352 0.03 8.89 16.08
CA PRO A 352 1.21 8.68 16.90
C PRO A 352 2.31 7.96 16.11
N TRP A 353 3.54 8.11 16.57
CA TRP A 353 4.62 7.22 16.15
C TRP A 353 4.35 5.81 16.69
N LEU A 354 4.18 4.85 15.79
CA LEU A 354 4.00 3.45 16.13
C LEU A 354 5.31 2.71 15.90
N ARG A 355 5.88 2.10 16.94
CA ARG A 355 7.00 1.18 16.78
C ARG A 355 6.49 -0.18 16.31
N PHE A 356 7.31 -0.88 15.54
CA PHE A 356 6.95 -2.17 14.96
C PHE A 356 8.15 -3.11 15.04
N ASP A 357 7.88 -4.32 15.53
CA ASP A 357 8.86 -5.39 15.64
C ASP A 357 8.79 -6.26 14.38
N ALA A 358 9.90 -6.31 13.63
CA ALA A 358 9.95 -6.95 12.33
C ALA A 358 9.87 -8.49 12.39
N GLU A 359 10.23 -9.10 13.53
CA GLU A 359 10.24 -10.56 13.69
C GLU A 359 8.85 -11.09 14.03
N THR A 360 8.19 -10.45 14.98
CA THR A 360 6.85 -10.81 15.43
C THR A 360 5.74 -10.20 14.58
N GLU A 361 6.07 -9.19 13.78
CA GLU A 361 5.13 -8.37 13.01
C GLU A 361 4.06 -7.72 13.88
N ARG A 362 4.47 -7.22 15.05
CA ARG A 362 3.58 -6.57 16.01
C ARG A 362 4.07 -5.18 16.39
N HIS A 363 3.12 -4.34 16.77
CA HIS A 363 3.43 -3.08 17.42
C HIS A 363 3.95 -3.30 18.84
N VAL A 364 4.93 -2.48 19.23
CA VAL A 364 5.57 -2.49 20.56
C VAL A 364 5.65 -1.08 21.13
N GLY A 365 5.78 -0.95 22.45
CA GLY A 365 5.87 0.35 23.13
C GLY A 365 4.53 1.11 23.22
N ASP A 366 4.59 2.43 23.18
CA ASP A 366 3.42 3.29 23.32
C ASP A 366 2.39 3.03 22.21
N HIS A 367 1.11 3.02 22.58
CA HIS A 367 -0.03 2.72 21.69
C HIS A 367 -0.05 1.30 21.11
N ALA A 368 0.86 0.39 21.50
CA ALA A 368 0.95 -0.95 20.93
C ALA A 368 -0.34 -1.77 21.08
N GLU A 369 -1.01 -1.70 22.23
CA GLU A 369 -2.27 -2.43 22.44
C GLU A 369 -3.33 -2.02 21.42
N ALA A 370 -3.61 -0.72 21.30
CA ALA A 370 -4.58 -0.19 20.35
C ALA A 370 -4.16 -0.42 18.89
N ALA A 371 -2.87 -0.30 18.57
CA ALA A 371 -2.35 -0.51 17.22
C ALA A 371 -2.39 -1.99 16.80
N ASN A 372 -2.14 -2.91 17.74
CA ASN A 372 -2.20 -4.35 17.47
C ASN A 372 -3.62 -4.84 17.15
N VAL A 373 -4.67 -4.17 17.64
CA VAL A 373 -6.06 -4.44 17.24
C VAL A 373 -6.27 -4.18 15.74
N LEU A 374 -5.49 -3.28 15.14
CA LEU A 374 -5.57 -2.92 13.73
C LEU A 374 -4.70 -3.79 12.81
N LEU A 375 -4.01 -4.81 13.34
CA LEU A 375 -3.19 -5.72 12.53
C LEU A 375 -4.00 -6.86 11.90
N LYS A 376 -5.21 -7.12 12.41
CA LYS A 376 -6.12 -8.15 11.94
C LYS A 376 -7.57 -7.68 12.05
N ASP A 377 -8.27 -7.58 10.94
CA ASP A 377 -9.69 -7.24 10.93
C ASP A 377 -10.55 -8.46 11.31
N THR A 378 -11.71 -8.17 11.93
CA THR A 378 -12.70 -9.21 12.25
C THR A 378 -13.40 -9.71 11.00
N ASN A 379 -13.40 -11.04 10.80
CA ASN A 379 -14.01 -11.67 9.64
C ASN A 379 -15.34 -12.37 9.97
N ARG A 380 -16.29 -12.30 9.03
CA ARG A 380 -17.62 -12.92 9.15
C ARG A 380 -17.55 -14.44 9.16
N GLU A 381 -18.52 -15.07 9.82
CA GLU A 381 -18.73 -16.52 9.74
C GLU A 381 -18.91 -16.97 8.28
N GLY A 382 -18.31 -18.11 7.93
CA GLY A 382 -18.25 -18.61 6.54
C GLY A 382 -17.16 -17.96 5.67
N PHE A 383 -16.59 -16.84 6.10
CA PHE A 383 -15.53 -16.10 5.42
C PHE A 383 -14.35 -15.80 6.36
N ARG A 384 -14.14 -16.66 7.36
CA ARG A 384 -13.03 -16.51 8.33
C ARG A 384 -11.70 -16.77 7.64
N ILE A 385 -10.77 -15.84 7.81
CA ILE A 385 -9.37 -16.05 7.43
C ILE A 385 -8.68 -16.75 8.61
N PRO A 386 -7.84 -17.78 8.38
CA PRO A 386 -7.11 -18.46 9.46
C PRO A 386 -6.23 -17.50 10.26
N GLU A 387 -5.82 -17.90 11.46
CA GLU A 387 -4.79 -17.18 12.20
C GLU A 387 -3.39 -17.49 11.62
N PRO A 388 -2.39 -16.59 11.80
CA PRO A 388 -1.01 -16.88 11.46
C PRO A 388 -0.54 -18.22 12.08
N GLY A 389 0.13 -19.04 11.27
CA GLY A 389 0.57 -20.38 11.63
C GLY A 389 -0.51 -21.47 11.54
N GLN A 390 -1.74 -21.14 11.12
CA GLN A 390 -2.86 -22.09 11.02
C GLN A 390 -3.39 -22.30 9.59
N VAL A 391 -2.68 -21.82 8.58
CA VAL A 391 -3.02 -22.00 7.15
C VAL A 391 -2.86 -23.43 6.68
#